data_AF-A0AAD1AQR3-F1
#
_entry.id   AF-A0AAD1AQR3-F1
#
_cell.length_a   1.000
_cell.length_b   1.000
_cell.length_c   1.000
_cell.angle_alpha   90.00
_cell.angle_beta   90.00
_cell.angle_gamma   90.00
#
_symmetry.space_group_name_H-M   'P 1'
#
loop_
_entity.id
_entity.type
_entity.pdbx_description
1 polymer ?
#
loop_
_entity_poly.entity_id
_entity_poly.type
_entity_poly.pdbx_seq_one_letter_code
_entity_poly.pdbx_strand_id
1 'polypeptide(L)'
;MSKKRDWQSDAEYVGYVADLLAKPEVQRLAEHPQHHYSNRLEHSISVSYQSYLIGKRLHLNVRAIARAGLLHDLFYYDWRKTKFDLGTHAFIHPRIALRNAEKLTELSPMEKDIIIKHMWGATVGLPKYKESFVVSLVDDYAAMDEVVVPWMHKLRHPIHTHLKALN
;
A
#
# COMPACT_ATOMS: atom_id res chain seq x y z
N MET A 1 9.40 -10.85 -3.55
CA MET A 1 9.07 -10.31 -2.22
C MET A 1 10.25 -9.49 -1.75
N SER A 2 10.11 -8.16 -1.76
CA SER A 2 10.93 -7.30 -0.89
C SER A 2 11.00 -7.94 0.50
N LYS A 3 12.21 -8.09 1.05
CA LYS A 3 12.47 -8.73 2.35
C LYS A 3 11.50 -8.15 3.39
N LYS A 4 10.64 -8.97 4.01
CA LYS A 4 9.72 -8.52 5.09
C LYS A 4 10.58 -7.80 6.14
N ARG A 5 10.47 -6.47 6.19
CA ARG A 5 11.24 -5.65 7.13
C ARG A 5 10.55 -5.78 8.48
N ASP A 6 11.34 -5.96 9.53
CA ASP A 6 10.84 -6.08 10.91
C ASP A 6 10.42 -4.70 11.42
N TRP A 7 9.18 -4.32 11.12
CA TRP A 7 8.60 -3.05 11.55
C TRP A 7 8.23 -3.07 13.04
N GLN A 8 8.01 -4.27 13.61
CA GLN A 8 7.67 -4.43 15.02
C GLN A 8 8.82 -4.04 15.94
N SER A 9 10.06 -4.20 15.47
CA SER A 9 11.27 -3.77 16.19
C SER A 9 11.50 -2.26 16.21
N ASP A 10 10.85 -1.49 15.34
CA ASP A 10 10.97 -0.03 15.28
C ASP A 10 9.95 0.64 16.22
N ALA A 11 10.39 0.91 17.46
CA ALA A 11 9.53 1.46 18.50
C ALA A 11 8.93 2.84 18.15
N GLU A 12 9.62 3.65 17.35
CA GLU A 12 9.09 4.95 16.92
C GLU A 12 7.96 4.77 15.92
N TYR A 13 8.16 3.94 14.89
CA TYR A 13 7.10 3.60 13.94
C TYR A 13 5.90 2.98 14.65
N VAL A 14 6.11 1.97 15.49
CA VAL A 14 5.05 1.31 16.27
C VAL A 14 4.30 2.34 17.13
N GLY A 15 5.01 3.27 17.78
CA GLY A 15 4.41 4.34 18.57
C GLY A 15 3.47 5.25 17.77
N TYR A 16 3.64 5.38 16.46
CA TYR A 16 2.74 6.16 15.60
C TYR A 16 1.50 5.42 15.12
N VAL A 17 1.53 4.09 15.06
CA VAL A 17 0.48 3.30 14.39
C VAL A 17 -0.22 2.28 15.28
N ALA A 18 0.30 2.00 16.48
CA ALA A 18 -0.25 0.96 17.36
C ALA A 18 -1.74 1.19 17.71
N ASP A 19 -2.15 2.44 17.92
CA ASP A 19 -3.56 2.80 18.18
C ASP A 19 -4.48 2.48 16.99
N LEU A 20 -3.97 2.62 15.77
CA LEU A 20 -4.71 2.30 14.55
C LEU A 20 -4.71 0.79 14.29
N LEU A 21 -3.57 0.12 14.47
CA LEU A 21 -3.46 -1.33 14.32
C LEU A 21 -4.32 -2.08 15.33
N ALA A 22 -4.56 -1.53 16.52
CA ALA A 22 -5.48 -2.13 17.48
C ALA A 22 -6.96 -2.09 17.05
N LYS A 23 -7.33 -1.31 16.02
CA LYS A 23 -8.72 -1.18 15.57
C LYS A 23 -9.17 -2.41 14.77
N PRO A 24 -10.34 -2.99 15.09
CA PRO A 24 -10.89 -4.13 14.34
C PRO A 24 -11.01 -3.85 12.84
N GLU A 25 -11.36 -2.62 12.47
CA GLU A 25 -11.50 -2.19 11.07
C GLU A 25 -10.18 -2.28 10.30
N VAL A 26 -9.06 -1.92 10.92
CA VAL A 26 -7.74 -2.06 10.31
C VAL A 26 -7.35 -3.53 10.24
N GLN A 27 -7.56 -4.30 11.31
CA GLN A 27 -7.27 -5.74 11.34
C GLN A 27 -8.06 -6.53 10.29
N ARG A 28 -9.31 -6.13 10.02
CA ARG A 28 -10.18 -6.74 9.01
C ARG A 28 -9.61 -6.70 7.60
N LEU A 29 -8.66 -5.81 7.30
CA LEU A 29 -7.95 -5.80 6.03
C LEU A 29 -7.22 -7.14 5.76
N ALA A 30 -6.91 -7.93 6.79
CA ALA A 30 -6.32 -9.26 6.65
C ALA A 30 -7.24 -10.29 5.98
N GLU A 31 -8.56 -10.07 6.03
CA GLU A 31 -9.57 -10.93 5.41
C GLU A 31 -9.67 -10.72 3.89
N HIS A 32 -9.01 -9.68 3.36
CA HIS A 32 -9.07 -9.32 1.97
C HIS A 32 -7.76 -9.65 1.26
N PRO A 33 -7.74 -10.69 0.40
CA PRO A 33 -6.57 -11.04 -0.38
C PRO A 33 -6.10 -9.86 -1.25
N GLN A 34 -4.80 -9.63 -1.22
CA GLN A 34 -4.09 -8.67 -2.06
C GLN A 34 -3.17 -9.51 -2.96
N HIS A 35 -3.47 -9.48 -4.27
CA HIS A 35 -2.81 -10.35 -5.26
C HIS A 35 -2.79 -11.85 -4.86
N HIS A 36 -1.73 -12.61 -5.17
CA HIS A 36 -1.69 -14.07 -5.04
C HIS A 36 -1.10 -14.59 -3.70
N TYR A 37 -0.37 -13.75 -2.95
CA TYR A 37 0.42 -14.22 -1.78
C TYR A 37 0.43 -13.27 -0.56
N SER A 38 -0.36 -12.19 -0.56
CA SER A 38 -0.47 -11.26 0.57
C SER A 38 -1.94 -10.92 0.85
N ASN A 39 -2.19 -10.22 1.96
CA ASN A 39 -3.49 -9.59 2.23
C ASN A 39 -3.35 -8.06 2.33
N ARG A 40 -4.47 -7.35 2.32
CA ARG A 40 -4.46 -5.88 2.29
C ARG A 40 -3.82 -5.28 3.55
N LEU A 41 -3.95 -5.94 4.70
CA LEU A 41 -3.28 -5.49 5.93
C LEU A 41 -1.75 -5.53 5.78
N GLU A 42 -1.21 -6.65 5.29
CA GLU A 42 0.23 -6.78 5.05
C GLU A 42 0.76 -5.75 4.05
N HIS A 43 0.00 -5.50 2.98
CA HIS A 43 0.31 -4.46 1.99
C HIS A 43 0.34 -3.06 2.62
N SER A 44 -0.72 -2.68 3.32
CA SER A 44 -0.80 -1.36 3.96
C SER A 44 0.30 -1.14 5.01
N ILE A 45 0.64 -2.16 5.80
CA ILE A 45 1.77 -2.10 6.75
C ILE A 45 3.10 -1.94 6.00
N SER A 46 3.31 -2.70 4.91
CA SER A 46 4.51 -2.61 4.09
C SER A 46 4.68 -1.21 3.50
N VAL A 47 3.65 -0.67 2.83
CA VAL A 47 3.67 0.67 2.23
C VAL A 47 3.90 1.73 3.31
N SER A 48 3.18 1.64 4.43
CA SER A 48 3.31 2.54 5.58
C SER A 48 4.76 2.58 6.10
N TYR A 49 5.34 1.42 6.41
CA TYR A 49 6.67 1.34 7.01
C TYR A 49 7.78 1.75 6.03
N GLN A 50 7.70 1.31 4.78
CA GLN A 50 8.69 1.69 3.77
C GLN A 50 8.66 3.19 3.48
N SER A 51 7.46 3.78 3.39
CA SER A 51 7.29 5.22 3.24
C SER A 51 7.81 5.99 4.43
N TYR A 52 7.56 5.49 5.66
CA TYR A 52 8.09 6.06 6.89
C TYR A 52 9.62 6.13 6.89
N LEU A 53 10.31 5.05 6.50
CA LEU A 53 11.77 5.01 6.42
C LEU A 53 12.33 6.01 5.39
N ILE A 54 11.67 6.14 4.23
CA ILE A 54 12.02 7.16 3.23
C ILE A 54 11.78 8.56 3.79
N GLY A 55 10.63 8.77 4.44
CA GLY A 55 10.27 10.03 5.10
C GLY A 55 11.29 10.46 6.14
N LYS A 56 11.84 9.53 6.95
CA LYS A 56 12.92 9.82 7.91
C LYS A 56 14.14 10.36 7.19
N ARG A 57 14.58 9.68 6.13
CA ARG A 57 15.77 10.06 5.35
C ARG A 57 15.61 11.42 4.67
N LEU A 58 14.37 11.80 4.34
CA LEU A 58 14.03 13.07 3.70
C LEU A 58 13.61 14.15 4.70
N HIS A 59 13.65 13.89 6.01
CA HIS A 59 13.21 14.81 7.07
C HIS A 59 11.77 15.33 6.88
N LEU A 60 10.86 14.44 6.49
CA LEU A 60 9.43 14.74 6.29
C LEU A 60 8.60 14.47 7.55
N ASN A 61 7.29 14.76 7.50
CA ASN A 61 6.37 14.40 8.58
C ASN A 61 6.11 12.89 8.62
N VAL A 62 7.00 12.16 9.27
CA VAL A 62 6.99 10.69 9.35
C VAL A 62 5.79 10.12 10.10
N ARG A 63 5.22 10.85 11.06
CA ARG A 63 3.98 10.44 11.75
C ARG A 63 2.81 10.43 10.78
N ALA A 64 2.64 11.50 10.00
CA ALA A 64 1.58 11.58 8.98
C ALA A 64 1.75 10.50 7.92
N ILE A 65 2.98 10.28 7.43
CA ILE A 65 3.28 9.19 6.48
C ILE A 65 2.90 7.82 7.06
N ALA A 66 3.36 7.50 8.27
CA ALA A 66 3.11 6.18 8.87
C ALA A 66 1.60 5.93 9.02
N ARG A 67 0.86 6.89 9.59
CA ARG A 67 -0.57 6.76 9.84
C ARG A 67 -1.39 6.72 8.55
N ALA A 68 -1.21 7.70 7.66
CA ALA A 68 -1.97 7.77 6.42
C ALA A 68 -1.59 6.63 5.46
N GLY A 69 -0.32 6.24 5.42
CA GLY A 69 0.14 5.07 4.68
C GLY A 69 -0.45 3.76 5.18
N LEU A 70 -0.76 3.63 6.47
CA LEU A 70 -1.46 2.45 6.98
C LEU A 70 -2.94 2.42 6.57
N LEU A 71 -3.54 3.60 6.36
CA LEU A 71 -4.97 3.77 6.09
C LEU A 71 -5.31 3.99 4.60
N HIS A 72 -4.31 4.09 3.72
CA HIS A 72 -4.51 4.45 2.31
C HIS A 72 -5.47 3.51 1.59
N ASP A 73 -5.45 2.23 1.97
CA ASP A 73 -6.18 1.13 1.37
C ASP A 73 -7.32 0.61 2.27
N LEU A 74 -7.87 1.46 3.15
CA LEU A 74 -8.88 1.07 4.13
C LEU A 74 -10.28 0.85 3.50
N PHE A 75 -10.42 -0.23 2.72
CA PHE A 75 -11.68 -0.68 2.12
C PHE A 75 -11.83 -2.21 2.18
N TYR A 76 -13.08 -2.69 2.13
CA TYR A 76 -13.45 -4.06 2.51
C TYR A 76 -14.15 -4.87 1.42
N TYR A 77 -13.97 -4.51 0.15
CA TYR A 77 -14.59 -5.22 -0.97
C TYR A 77 -13.53 -5.79 -1.90
N ASP A 78 -13.92 -6.80 -2.68
CA ASP A 78 -13.10 -7.36 -3.74
C ASP A 78 -13.29 -6.55 -5.02
N TRP A 79 -12.30 -5.75 -5.39
CA TRP A 79 -12.35 -4.87 -6.56
C TRP A 79 -12.44 -5.62 -7.90
N ARG A 80 -12.10 -6.92 -7.93
CA ARG A 80 -12.23 -7.75 -9.13
C ARG A 80 -13.70 -8.10 -9.38
N LYS A 81 -14.49 -8.26 -8.31
CA LYS A 81 -15.92 -8.62 -8.35
C LYS A 81 -16.83 -7.40 -8.28
N THR A 82 -16.57 -6.49 -7.35
CA THR A 82 -17.38 -5.29 -7.13
C THR A 82 -16.97 -4.19 -8.10
N LYS A 83 -17.90 -3.76 -8.94
CA LYS A 83 -17.75 -2.61 -9.83
C LYS A 83 -18.67 -1.49 -9.38
N PHE A 84 -18.22 -0.26 -9.53
CA PHE A 84 -19.00 0.93 -9.22
C PHE A 84 -19.23 1.71 -10.52
N ASP A 85 -20.43 2.25 -10.70
CA ASP A 85 -20.77 3.05 -11.88
C ASP A 85 -20.13 4.45 -11.84
N LEU A 86 -19.67 4.88 -10.66
CA LEU A 86 -19.10 6.20 -10.40
C LEU A 86 -17.63 6.37 -10.84
N GLY A 87 -17.00 5.32 -11.36
CA GLY A 87 -15.64 5.40 -11.91
C GLY A 87 -14.78 4.15 -11.72
N THR A 88 -13.52 4.23 -12.14
CA THR A 88 -12.56 3.14 -12.00
C THR A 88 -12.27 2.84 -10.54
N HIS A 89 -11.77 1.63 -10.26
CA HIS A 89 -11.33 1.28 -8.90
C HIS A 89 -10.31 2.28 -8.36
N ALA A 90 -9.30 2.67 -9.16
CA ALA A 90 -8.28 3.66 -8.80
C ALA A 90 -8.87 5.02 -8.42
N PHE A 91 -10.01 5.40 -9.00
CA PHE A 91 -10.71 6.62 -8.62
C PHE A 91 -11.54 6.43 -7.34
N ILE A 92 -12.21 5.30 -7.18
CA ILE A 92 -13.21 5.13 -6.11
C ILE A 92 -12.58 4.74 -4.76
N HIS A 93 -11.61 3.82 -4.73
CA HIS A 93 -11.13 3.32 -3.45
C HIS A 93 -10.42 4.35 -2.57
N PRO A 94 -9.66 5.34 -3.07
CA PRO A 94 -9.04 6.35 -2.20
C PRO A 94 -10.10 7.19 -1.48
N ARG A 95 -11.26 7.41 -2.12
CA ARG A 95 -12.41 8.12 -1.54
C ARG A 95 -13.10 7.30 -0.45
N ILE A 96 -13.24 5.99 -0.68
CA ILE A 96 -13.80 5.07 0.31
C ILE A 96 -12.85 4.94 1.51
N ALA A 97 -11.55 4.75 1.25
CA ALA A 97 -10.52 4.66 2.27
C ALA A 97 -10.49 5.92 3.14
N LEU A 98 -10.49 7.11 2.53
CA LEU A 98 -10.55 8.38 3.26
C LEU A 98 -11.80 8.44 4.17
N ARG A 99 -12.98 8.17 3.62
CA ARG A 99 -14.24 8.20 4.39
C ARG A 99 -14.26 7.18 5.53
N ASN A 100 -13.63 6.02 5.36
CA ASN A 100 -13.51 5.03 6.43
C ASN A 100 -12.51 5.50 7.48
N ALA A 101 -11.37 6.06 7.07
CA ALA A 101 -10.33 6.55 7.96
C ALA A 101 -10.82 7.71 8.83
N GLU A 102 -11.61 8.63 8.27
CA GLU A 102 -12.25 9.74 8.99
C GLU A 102 -13.22 9.28 10.10
N LYS A 103 -13.74 8.05 10.02
CA LYS A 103 -14.56 7.46 11.10
C LYS A 103 -13.73 6.83 12.22
N LEU A 104 -12.47 6.51 11.95
CA LEU A 104 -11.59 5.80 12.90
C LEU A 104 -10.69 6.73 13.72
N THR A 105 -10.30 7.87 13.13
CA THR A 105 -9.38 8.83 13.74
C THR A 105 -9.60 10.21 13.12
N GLU A 106 -9.24 11.26 13.87
CA GLU A 106 -9.03 12.57 13.27
C GLU A 106 -7.83 12.51 12.30
N LEU A 107 -7.96 13.21 11.18
CA LEU A 107 -6.95 13.28 10.14
C LEU A 107 -6.61 14.74 9.83
N SER A 108 -5.32 15.05 9.82
CA SER A 108 -4.79 16.31 9.34
C SER A 108 -5.02 16.48 7.83
N PRO A 109 -5.01 17.72 7.29
CA PRO A 109 -5.11 17.94 5.85
C PRO A 109 -4.06 17.17 5.02
N MET A 110 -2.87 16.95 5.57
CA MET A 110 -1.81 16.16 4.93
C MET A 110 -2.16 14.67 4.90
N GLU A 111 -2.60 14.08 6.01
CA GLU A 111 -3.01 12.67 6.05
C GLU A 111 -4.18 12.41 5.09
N LYS A 112 -5.15 13.34 5.01
CA LYS A 112 -6.25 13.25 4.04
C LYS A 112 -5.74 13.29 2.59
N ASP A 113 -4.78 14.17 2.29
CA ASP A 113 -4.18 14.29 0.96
C ASP A 113 -3.40 13.03 0.55
N ILE A 114 -2.64 12.45 1.50
CA ILE A 114 -1.94 11.17 1.30
C ILE A 114 -2.96 10.08 0.93
N ILE A 115 -4.01 9.90 1.73
CA ILE A 115 -5.00 8.83 1.49
C ILE A 115 -5.75 9.05 0.17
N ILE A 116 -6.18 10.28 -0.13
CA ILE A 116 -7.01 10.50 -1.32
C ILE A 116 -6.22 10.51 -2.64
N LYS A 117 -4.89 10.68 -2.59
CA LYS A 117 -4.02 10.82 -3.77
C LYS A 117 -2.90 9.78 -3.86
N HIS A 118 -2.93 8.70 -3.07
CA HIS A 118 -1.93 7.64 -3.16
C HIS A 118 -1.92 6.92 -4.53
N MET A 119 -3.01 7.02 -5.30
CA MET A 119 -3.10 6.56 -6.69
C MET A 119 -2.70 7.64 -7.72
N TRP A 120 -1.70 8.47 -7.41
CA TRP A 120 -1.25 9.49 -8.34
C TRP A 120 -0.64 8.84 -9.59
N GLY A 121 -0.92 9.39 -10.78
CA GLY A 121 -0.55 8.76 -12.06
C GLY A 121 -1.64 7.84 -12.62
N ALA A 122 -2.38 7.12 -11.76
CA ALA A 122 -3.63 6.43 -12.13
C ALA A 122 -4.86 7.35 -12.01
N THR A 123 -4.74 8.44 -11.24
CA THR A 123 -5.76 9.47 -11.07
C THR A 123 -5.17 10.87 -11.36
N VAL A 124 -6.04 11.83 -11.73
CA VAL A 124 -5.63 13.18 -12.14
C VAL A 124 -5.24 14.09 -10.95
N GLY A 125 -5.50 13.65 -9.71
CA GLY A 125 -5.28 14.48 -8.51
C GLY A 125 -3.79 14.62 -8.16
N LEU A 126 -3.19 15.79 -8.44
CA LEU A 126 -1.79 16.07 -8.09
C LEU A 126 -1.60 16.13 -6.55
N PRO A 127 -0.68 15.33 -5.97
CA PRO A 127 -0.35 15.38 -4.55
C PRO A 127 0.10 16.77 -4.12
N LYS A 128 -0.42 17.25 -2.98
CA LYS A 128 -0.09 18.60 -2.48
C LYS A 128 1.19 18.60 -1.65
N TYR A 129 1.46 17.48 -0.97
CA TYR A 129 2.56 17.34 -0.03
C TYR A 129 3.61 16.36 -0.55
N LYS A 130 4.88 16.54 -0.14
CA LYS A 130 5.97 15.61 -0.49
C LYS A 130 5.71 14.22 0.08
N GLU A 131 5.13 14.17 1.27
CA GLU A 131 4.67 12.97 1.95
C GLU A 131 3.69 12.15 1.10
N SER A 132 2.75 12.85 0.44
CA SER A 132 1.78 12.22 -0.46
C SER A 132 2.45 11.59 -1.68
N PHE A 133 3.46 12.24 -2.25
CA PHE A 133 4.26 11.63 -3.33
C PHE A 133 5.02 10.39 -2.85
N VAL A 134 5.62 10.44 -1.66
CA VAL A 134 6.36 9.29 -1.11
C VAL A 134 5.45 8.07 -0.98
N VAL A 135 4.28 8.23 -0.34
CA VAL A 135 3.36 7.11 -0.15
C VAL A 135 2.83 6.58 -1.48
N SER A 136 2.46 7.47 -2.41
CA SER A 136 2.00 7.07 -3.74
C SER A 136 3.03 6.25 -4.52
N LEU A 137 4.28 6.71 -4.56
CA LEU A 137 5.34 6.00 -5.29
C LEU A 137 5.69 4.66 -4.67
N VAL A 138 5.65 4.56 -3.33
CA VAL A 138 5.89 3.29 -2.63
C VAL A 138 4.75 2.30 -2.86
N ASP A 139 3.51 2.78 -2.87
CA ASP A 139 2.33 1.95 -3.18
C ASP A 139 2.36 1.43 -4.62
N ASP A 140 2.58 2.32 -5.60
CA ASP A 140 2.73 1.95 -7.00
C ASP A 140 3.86 0.93 -7.20
N TYR A 141 5.01 1.14 -6.54
CA TYR A 141 6.12 0.20 -6.59
C TYR A 141 5.77 -1.16 -5.97
N ALA A 142 5.05 -1.19 -4.85
CA ALA A 142 4.61 -2.43 -4.21
C ALA A 142 3.64 -3.21 -5.12
N ALA A 143 2.69 -2.52 -5.77
CA ALA A 143 1.81 -3.11 -6.77
C ALA A 143 2.59 -3.64 -7.98
N MET A 144 3.65 -2.95 -8.41
CA MET A 144 4.51 -3.39 -9.50
C MET A 144 5.42 -4.56 -9.13
N ASP A 145 6.05 -4.59 -7.95
CA ASP A 145 6.92 -5.70 -7.48
C ASP A 145 6.12 -7.02 -7.46
N GLU A 146 4.84 -6.96 -7.11
CA GLU A 146 3.94 -8.11 -7.07
C GLU A 146 3.52 -8.63 -8.46
N VAL A 147 3.64 -7.83 -9.53
CA VAL A 147 3.27 -8.20 -10.91
C VAL A 147 4.52 -8.48 -11.78
N VAL A 148 5.52 -7.62 -11.68
CA VAL A 148 6.72 -7.61 -12.51
C VAL A 148 7.73 -8.65 -12.04
N VAL A 149 7.93 -8.86 -10.74
CA VAL A 149 8.92 -9.86 -10.28
C VAL A 149 8.53 -11.29 -10.64
N PRO A 150 7.28 -11.76 -10.45
CA PRO A 150 6.87 -13.08 -10.91
C PRO A 150 6.96 -13.23 -12.44
N TRP A 151 6.66 -12.18 -13.19
CA TRP A 151 6.75 -12.17 -14.66
C TRP A 151 8.20 -12.21 -15.14
N MET A 152 9.09 -11.41 -14.55
CA MET A 152 10.53 -11.43 -14.80
C MET A 152 11.17 -12.76 -14.37
N HIS A 153 10.68 -13.41 -13.31
CA HIS A 153 11.13 -14.77 -12.94
C HIS A 153 10.73 -15.81 -13.99
N LYS A 154 9.52 -15.71 -14.56
CA LYS A 154 9.09 -16.54 -15.70
C LYS A 154 9.93 -16.27 -16.95
N LEU A 155 10.31 -15.01 -17.19
CA LEU A 155 11.17 -14.61 -18.32
C LEU A 155 12.67 -14.85 -18.12
N ARG A 156 13.12 -15.18 -16.90
CA ARG A 156 14.50 -15.62 -16.62
C ARG A 156 14.69 -17.15 -16.70
N HIS A 157 13.60 -17.91 -16.87
CA HIS A 157 13.63 -19.33 -17.24
C HIS A 157 13.13 -19.64 -18.67
N PRO A 158 13.57 -18.94 -19.74
CA PRO A 158 13.54 -19.50 -21.08
C PRO A 158 14.86 -20.25 -21.29
N ILE A 159 14.77 -21.56 -21.53
CA ILE A 159 15.84 -22.41 -22.10
C ILE A 159 16.83 -23.02 -21.08
N HIS A 160 16.39 -24.08 -20.37
CA HIS A 160 17.30 -25.19 -20.04
C HIS A 160 16.64 -26.59 -20.01
N THR A 161 15.60 -26.77 -20.82
CA THR A 161 14.97 -28.09 -21.04
C THR A 161 14.79 -28.29 -22.53
N HIS A 162 15.87 -28.63 -23.25
CA HIS A 162 15.84 -29.40 -24.51
C HIS A 162 17.24 -29.86 -24.97
N LEU A 163 18.19 -30.17 -24.06
CA LEU A 163 19.47 -30.82 -24.42
C LEU A 163 19.87 -31.95 -23.44
N LYS A 164 18.89 -32.69 -22.91
CA LYS A 164 19.11 -33.98 -22.22
C LYS A 164 18.11 -35.06 -22.68
N ALA A 165 17.85 -35.10 -23.98
CA ALA A 165 17.01 -36.14 -24.60
C ALA A 165 17.64 -36.72 -25.88
N LEU A 166 18.97 -36.67 -25.99
CA LEU A 166 19.75 -37.37 -27.02
C LEU A 166 21.07 -37.82 -26.38
N ASN A 167 21.01 -38.93 -25.66
CA ASN A 167 22.10 -39.87 -25.42
C ASN A 167 21.45 -41.23 -25.11
#